data_AF-A0A2P0B3K5-F1
#
_entry.id   AF-A0A2P0B3K5-F1
#
_cell.length_a   1.000
_cell.length_b   1.000
_cell.length_c   1.000
_cell.angle_alpha   90.00
_cell.angle_beta   90.00
_cell.angle_gamma   90.00
#
_symmetry.space_group_name_H-M   'P 1'
#
loop_
_entity.id
_entity.type
_entity.pdbx_description
1 polymer ?
#
loop_
_entity_poly.entity_id
_entity_poly.type
_entity_poly.pdbx_seq_one_letter_code
_entity_poly.pdbx_strand_id
1 'polypeptide(L)'
;MSKLERITITMPAEMAARLRAAVERGEYATTSEVVREALRDWGSEQDRIEAENAAMRELLDKARQGERFTSDEVFERALKRVDEIAAREASGSAS
;
A
#
# COMPACT_ATOMS: atom_id res chain seq x y z
N MET A 1 15.83 -27.85 0.14
CA MET A 1 14.93 -28.59 -0.77
C MET A 1 13.86 -27.63 -1.25
N SER A 2 13.73 -27.38 -2.55
CA SER A 2 12.63 -26.57 -3.09
C SER A 2 11.33 -27.37 -2.95
N LYS A 3 10.53 -27.08 -1.92
CA LYS A 3 9.19 -27.68 -1.77
C LYS A 3 8.24 -26.98 -2.75
N LEU A 4 8.31 -27.39 -4.02
CA LEU A 4 7.23 -27.12 -4.96
C LEU A 4 6.08 -28.06 -4.61
N GLU A 5 4.91 -27.49 -4.34
CA GLU A 5 3.67 -28.23 -4.13
C GLU A 5 2.81 -28.17 -5.39
N ARG A 6 2.24 -29.32 -5.79
CA ARG A 6 1.38 -29.40 -6.97
C ARG A 6 -0.06 -29.15 -6.57
N ILE A 7 -0.65 -28.10 -7.14
CA ILE A 7 -2.05 -27.72 -6.93
C ILE A 7 -2.83 -27.95 -8.22
N THR A 8 -3.99 -28.60 -8.11
CA THR A 8 -4.95 -28.73 -9.22
C THR A 8 -6.01 -27.66 -9.07
N ILE A 9 -6.21 -26.82 -10.09
CA ILE A 9 -7.14 -25.69 -10.07
C ILE A 9 -8.06 -25.79 -11.28
N THR A 10 -9.37 -25.65 -11.06
CA THR A 10 -10.34 -25.44 -12.13
C THR A 10 -10.51 -23.94 -12.35
N MET A 11 -10.47 -23.50 -13.59
CA MET A 11 -10.56 -22.08 -13.96
C MET A 11 -11.54 -21.87 -15.12
N PRO A 12 -12.10 -20.66 -15.27
CA PRO A 12 -12.91 -20.30 -16.43
C PRO A 12 -12.19 -20.58 -17.75
N ALA A 13 -12.94 -21.05 -18.75
CA ALA A 13 -12.38 -21.46 -20.04
C ALA A 13 -11.61 -20.31 -20.74
N GLU A 14 -12.13 -19.09 -20.62
CA GLU A 14 -11.51 -17.87 -21.14
C GLU A 14 -10.15 -17.57 -20.49
N MET A 15 -10.01 -17.77 -19.18
CA MET A 15 -8.73 -17.58 -18.48
C MET A 15 -7.73 -18.64 -18.91
N ALA A 16 -8.16 -19.91 -18.98
CA ALA A 16 -7.31 -20.99 -19.47
C ALA A 16 -6.83 -20.74 -20.91
N ALA A 17 -7.69 -20.18 -21.76
CA ALA A 17 -7.33 -19.81 -23.13
C ALA A 17 -6.29 -18.68 -23.17
N ARG A 18 -6.43 -17.66 -22.31
CA ARG A 18 -5.43 -16.58 -22.19
C ARG A 18 -4.05 -17.11 -21.76
N LEU A 19 -4.02 -18.02 -20.78
CA LEU A 19 -2.77 -18.65 -20.33
C LEU A 19 -2.11 -19.46 -21.44
N ARG A 20 -2.88 -20.26 -22.19
CA ARG A 20 -2.35 -21.02 -23.34
C ARG A 20 -1.82 -20.10 -24.43
N ALA A 21 -2.55 -19.03 -24.76
CA ALA A 21 -2.15 -18.08 -25.79
C ALA A 21 -0.84 -17.37 -25.42
N ALA A 22 -0.59 -17.06 -24.16
CA ALA A 22 0.68 -16.47 -23.71
C ALA A 22 1.87 -17.41 -23.95
N VAL A 23 1.67 -18.71 -23.72
CA VAL A 23 2.68 -19.74 -24.03
C VAL A 23 2.86 -19.91 -25.54
N GLU A 24 1.78 -19.96 -26.31
CA GLU A 24 1.81 -20.09 -27.78
C GLU A 24 2.53 -18.90 -28.45
N ARG A 25 2.42 -17.70 -27.89
CA ARG A 25 3.16 -16.51 -28.34
C ARG A 25 4.63 -16.52 -27.93
N GLY A 26 5.06 -17.47 -27.09
CA GLY A 26 6.43 -17.55 -26.59
C GLY A 26 6.77 -16.55 -25.48
N GLU A 27 5.77 -15.89 -24.87
CA GLU A 27 5.99 -14.97 -23.75
C GLU A 27 6.40 -15.73 -22.48
N TYR A 28 5.93 -16.97 -22.33
CA TYR A 28 6.23 -17.86 -21.20
C TYR A 28 6.47 -19.28 -21.69
N ALA A 29 7.30 -20.04 -20.98
CA ALA A 29 7.59 -21.42 -21.35
C ALA A 29 6.43 -22.38 -20.98
N THR A 30 5.69 -22.07 -19.91
CA THR A 30 4.59 -22.91 -19.42
C THR A 30 3.47 -22.08 -18.80
N THR A 31 2.25 -22.63 -18.79
CA THR A 31 1.10 -21.99 -18.11
C THR A 31 1.32 -21.86 -16.61
N SER A 32 2.05 -22.79 -15.98
CA SER A 32 2.40 -22.73 -14.56
C SER A 32 3.34 -21.57 -14.23
N GLU A 33 4.12 -21.08 -15.20
CA GLU A 33 4.98 -19.91 -15.01
C GLU A 33 4.14 -18.63 -14.89
N VAL A 34 3.21 -18.43 -15.82
CA VAL A 34 2.24 -17.32 -15.79
C VAL A 34 1.48 -17.29 -14.47
N VAL A 35 0.98 -18.45 -14.03
CA VAL A 35 0.23 -18.55 -12.76
C VAL A 35 1.10 -18.22 -11.56
N ARG A 36 2.36 -18.67 -11.52
CA ARG A 36 3.28 -18.33 -10.43
C ARG A 36 3.62 -16.85 -10.40
N GLU A 37 3.79 -16.22 -11.55
CA GLU A 37 3.99 -14.76 -11.64
C GLU A 37 2.78 -14.00 -11.10
N ALA A 38 1.58 -14.29 -11.62
CA ALA A 38 0.35 -13.67 -11.15
C ALA A 38 0.13 -13.85 -9.63
N LEU A 39 0.48 -15.00 -9.07
CA LEU A 39 0.39 -15.25 -7.63
C LEU A 39 1.43 -14.48 -6.80
N ARG A 40 2.63 -14.22 -7.34
CA ARG A 40 3.63 -13.37 -6.68
C ARG A 40 3.19 -11.91 -6.67
N ASP A 41 2.63 -11.44 -7.77
CA ASP A 41 2.12 -10.07 -7.88
C ASP A 41 0.94 -9.87 -6.94
N TRP A 42 -0.01 -10.81 -6.93
CA TRP A 42 -1.12 -10.82 -6.00
C TRP A 42 -0.63 -10.84 -4.54
N GLY A 43 0.32 -11.71 -4.20
CA GLY A 43 0.89 -11.79 -2.86
C GLY A 43 1.54 -10.47 -2.43
N SER A 44 2.32 -9.86 -3.32
CA SER A 44 2.98 -8.55 -3.06
C SER A 44 1.95 -7.45 -2.80
N GLU A 45 0.83 -7.46 -3.53
CA GLU A 45 -0.27 -6.52 -3.30
C GLU A 45 -1.00 -6.78 -1.97
N GLN A 46 -1.19 -8.05 -1.59
CA GLN A 46 -1.76 -8.37 -0.28
C GLN A 46 -0.87 -7.88 0.87
N ASP A 47 0.44 -8.10 0.76
CA ASP A 47 1.41 -7.65 1.76
C ASP A 47 1.38 -6.11 1.90
N ARG A 48 1.27 -5.39 0.77
CA ARG A 48 1.13 -3.93 0.75
C ARG A 48 -0.14 -3.48 1.48
N ILE A 49 -1.29 -4.08 1.15
CA ILE A 49 -2.58 -3.77 1.78
C ILE A 49 -2.53 -4.06 3.28
N GLU A 50 -1.90 -5.16 3.69
CA GLU A 50 -1.77 -5.51 5.11
C GLU A 50 -0.91 -4.48 5.85
N ALA A 51 0.23 -4.08 5.29
CA ALA A 51 1.09 -3.06 5.87
C ALA A 51 0.39 -1.71 6.01
N GLU A 52 -0.33 -1.27 4.98
CA GLU A 52 -1.12 -0.02 5.01
C GLU A 52 -2.21 -0.06 6.09
N ASN A 53 -2.92 -1.19 6.19
CA ASN A 53 -3.93 -1.38 7.23
C ASN A 53 -3.32 -1.41 8.63
N ALA A 54 -2.15 -2.03 8.81
CA ALA A 54 -1.45 -2.03 10.09
C ALA A 54 -1.05 -0.60 10.50
N ALA A 55 -0.50 0.19 9.58
CA ALA A 55 -0.16 1.59 9.81
C ALA A 55 -1.40 2.42 10.17
N MET A 56 -2.53 2.21 9.47
CA MET A 56 -3.78 2.89 9.78
C MET A 56 -4.30 2.54 11.19
N ARG A 57 -4.24 1.26 11.58
CA ARG A 57 -4.64 0.83 12.93
C ARG A 57 -3.78 1.50 14.00
N GLU A 58 -2.46 1.57 13.79
CA GLU A 58 -1.55 2.26 14.71
C GLU A 58 -1.87 3.75 14.83
N LEU A 59 -2.16 4.43 13.71
CA LEU A 59 -2.59 5.84 13.72
C LEU A 59 -3.89 6.04 14.49
N LEU A 60 -4.87 5.16 14.29
CA LEU A 60 -6.15 5.21 15.00
C LEU A 60 -5.97 4.97 16.50
N ASP A 61 -5.10 4.05 16.90
CA ASP A 61 -4.84 3.79 18.32
C ASP A 61 -4.13 4.97 18.99
N LYS A 62 -3.17 5.61 18.31
CA LYS A 62 -2.57 6.86 18.78
C LYS A 62 -3.61 7.97 18.89
N ALA A 63 -4.48 8.12 17.90
CA ALA A 63 -5.54 9.14 17.91
C ALA A 63 -6.54 8.91 19.04
N ARG A 64 -6.88 7.66 19.37
CA ARG A 64 -7.77 7.31 20.50
C ARG A 64 -7.16 7.65 21.86
N GLN A 65 -5.85 7.54 21.99
CA GLN A 65 -5.11 7.88 23.21
C GLN A 65 -4.83 9.39 23.34
N GLY A 66 -4.91 10.11 22.22
CA GLY A 66 -4.67 11.54 22.15
C GLY A 66 -5.75 12.38 22.82
N GLU A 67 -5.36 13.60 23.18
CA GLU A 67 -6.28 14.62 23.65
C GLU A 67 -7.22 15.04 22.51
N ARG A 68 -8.48 15.34 22.88
CA ARG A 68 -9.51 15.76 21.93
C ARG A 68 -9.63 17.27 21.97
N PHE A 69 -9.76 17.87 20.80
CA PHE A 69 -9.92 19.31 20.64
C PHE A 69 -11.18 19.59 19.84
N THR A 70 -11.82 20.71 20.13
CA THR A 70 -12.82 21.31 19.26
C THR A 70 -12.15 21.89 18.02
N SER A 71 -12.92 22.11 16.96
CA SER A 71 -12.38 22.73 15.74
C SER A 71 -11.77 24.10 16.01
N ASP A 72 -12.41 24.93 16.84
CA ASP A 72 -11.95 26.29 17.16
C ASP A 72 -10.58 26.26 17.86
N GLU A 73 -10.41 25.39 18.86
CA GLU A 73 -9.12 25.21 19.56
C GLU A 73 -7.99 24.77 18.60
N VAL A 74 -8.31 23.90 17.63
CA VAL A 74 -7.35 23.49 16.60
C VAL A 74 -6.96 24.66 15.71
N PHE A 75 -7.93 25.45 15.24
CA PHE A 75 -7.66 26.60 14.37
C PHE A 75 -6.86 27.68 15.10
N GLU A 76 -7.21 28.02 16.33
CA GLU A 76 -6.46 29.00 17.13
C GLU A 76 -5.00 28.56 17.33
N ARG A 77 -4.79 27.30 17.71
CA ARG A 77 -3.44 26.75 17.91
C ARG A 77 -2.65 26.70 16.60
N ALA A 78 -3.29 26.35 15.49
CA ALA A 78 -2.65 26.29 14.18
C ALA A 78 -2.25 27.68 13.68
N LEU A 79 -3.14 28.68 13.77
CA LEU A 79 -2.87 30.06 13.36
C LEU A 79 -1.70 30.64 14.18
N LYS A 80 -1.72 30.47 15.50
CA LYS A 80 -0.62 30.90 16.37
C LYS A 80 0.71 30.27 15.93
N ARG A 81 0.70 28.99 15.54
CA ARG A 81 1.92 28.32 15.08
C ARG A 81 2.42 28.86 13.75
N VAL A 82 1.54 29.23 12.83
CA VAL A 82 1.91 29.88 11.56
C VAL A 82 2.58 31.22 11.82
N ASP A 83 2.02 32.04 12.70
CA ASP A 83 2.58 33.35 13.05
C ASP A 83 3.99 33.22 13.66
N GLU A 84 4.19 32.24 14.54
CA GLU A 84 5.51 31.93 15.13
C GLU A 84 6.55 31.48 14.10
N ILE A 85 6.13 30.80 13.04
CA ILE A 85 7.02 30.37 11.95
C ILE A 85 7.37 31.58 11.09
N ALA A 86 6.37 32.37 10.68
CA ALA A 86 6.57 33.57 9.88
C ALA A 86 7.50 34.59 10.57
N ALA A 87 7.33 34.80 11.87
CA ALA A 87 8.21 35.69 12.65
C ALA A 87 9.67 35.20 12.71
N ARG A 88 9.89 33.87 12.66
CA ARG A 88 11.23 33.27 12.68
C ARG A 88 11.92 33.33 11.33
N GLU A 89 11.16 33.18 10.25
CA GLU A 89 11.69 33.37 8.90
C GLU A 89 12.02 34.85 8.63
N ALA A 90 11.17 35.76 9.11
CA ALA A 90 11.44 37.20 9.04
C ALA A 90 12.70 37.61 9.83
N SER A 91 12.98 36.98 10.97
CA SER A 91 14.21 37.24 11.74
C SER A 91 15.43 36.52 11.17
N GLY A 92 15.26 35.35 10.55
CA GLY A 92 16.34 34.60 9.88
C GLY A 92 16.78 35.18 8.53
N SER A 93 15.90 35.91 7.83
CA SER A 93 16.23 36.61 6.58
C SER A 93 16.96 37.95 6.77
N ALA A 94 17.12 38.41 8.02
CA ALA A 94 17.78 39.67 8.37
C ALA A 94 19.25 39.48 8.84
N SER A 95 19.82 38.28 8.65
CA SER A 95 21.24 37.95 8.88
C SER A 95 21.86 37.42 7.59
#